data_AF-A0A173XXE0-F1
#
_entry.id   AF-A0A173XXE0-F1
#
_cell.length_a   1.000
_cell.length_b   1.000
_cell.length_c   1.000
_cell.angle_alpha   90.00
_cell.angle_beta   90.00
_cell.angle_gamma   90.00
#
_symmetry.space_group_name_H-M   'P 1'
#
loop_
_entity.id
_entity.type
_entity.pdbx_description
1 polymer ?
#
loop_
_entity_poly.entity_id
_entity_poly.type
_entity_poly.pdbx_seq_one_letter_code
_entity_poly.pdbx_strand_id
1 'polypeptide(L)' 'MTKDFIVRPKYTDKKEDKSITMTIRLERELQEEYDKLSAKSGRSRNELMCMALRYALENLKFVE' A
#
# COMPACT_ATOMS: atom_id res chain seq x y z
N MET A 1 1.33 38.71 18.09
CA MET A 1 2.08 38.10 16.97
C MET A 1 1.27 36.93 16.46
N THR A 2 0.65 37.08 15.29
CA THR A 2 -0.10 36.01 14.61
C THR A 2 0.88 34.93 14.16
N LYS A 3 0.66 33.69 14.60
CA LYS A 3 1.41 32.51 14.15
C LYS A 3 0.80 32.05 12.85
N ASP A 4 1.20 32.68 11.75
CA ASP A 4 0.64 32.32 10.46
C ASP A 4 1.12 30.92 10.04
N PHE A 5 0.18 30.09 9.59
CA PHE A 5 0.46 28.76 9.05
C PHE A 5 0.86 28.89 7.59
N ILE A 6 2.17 29.02 7.35
CA ILE A 6 2.72 29.21 6.00
C ILE A 6 2.85 27.86 5.29
N VAL A 7 2.00 27.65 4.28
CA VAL A 7 2.12 26.52 3.36
C VAL A 7 3.12 26.85 2.26
N ARG A 8 4.10 25.97 2.02
CA ARG A 8 5.08 26.09 0.93
C ARG A 8 4.86 24.99 -0.11
N PRO A 9 5.17 25.24 -1.40
CA PRO A 9 5.10 24.22 -2.44
C PRO A 9 5.98 23.03 -2.10
N LYS A 10 5.46 21.82 -2.31
CA LYS A 10 6.22 20.58 -2.15
C LYS A 10 7.37 20.56 -3.17
N TYR A 11 8.61 20.64 -2.70
CA TYR A 11 9.78 20.39 -3.54
C TYR A 11 9.77 18.90 -3.90
N THR A 12 9.51 18.57 -5.16
CA THR A 12 9.52 17.19 -5.64
C THR A 12 10.88 16.90 -6.24
N ASP A 13 11.82 16.47 -5.41
CA ASP A 13 12.95 15.70 -5.92
C ASP A 13 12.37 14.44 -6.57
N LYS A 14 12.51 14.32 -7.89
CA LYS A 14 11.96 13.23 -8.74
C LYS A 14 12.39 11.81 -8.33
N LYS A 15 13.10 11.64 -7.22
CA LYS A 15 13.61 10.37 -6.69
C LYS A 15 12.66 9.68 -5.69
N GLU A 16 11.61 10.35 -5.19
CA GLU A 16 10.79 9.81 -4.09
C GLU A 16 9.48 9.12 -4.47
N ASP A 17 8.96 9.23 -5.70
CA ASP A 17 7.69 8.56 -6.08
C ASP A 17 7.93 7.11 -6.58
N LYS A 18 8.37 6.22 -5.69
CA LYS A 18 8.46 4.77 -5.98
C LYS A 18 7.16 4.02 -5.77
N SER A 19 6.17 4.67 -5.16
CA SER A 19 4.85 4.09 -4.88
C SER A 19 3.77 4.71 -5.74
N ILE A 20 2.99 3.89 -6.42
CA ILE A 20 1.82 4.31 -7.17
C ILE A 20 0.58 3.86 -6.40
N THR A 21 -0.40 4.75 -6.24
CA THR A 21 -1.70 4.38 -5.65
C THR A 21 -2.56 3.70 -6.72
N MET A 22 -3.08 2.52 -6.40
CA MET A 22 -3.98 1.75 -7.26
C MET A 22 -5.23 1.37 -6.46
N THR A 23 -6.39 1.51 -7.08
CA THR A 23 -7.68 1.09 -6.50
C THR A 23 -8.05 -0.29 -7.03
N ILE A 24 -8.29 -1.25 -6.15
CA ILE A 24 -8.74 -2.60 -6.50
C ILE A 24 -10.09 -2.90 -5.84
N ARG A 25 -10.91 -3.72 -6.50
CA ARG A 25 -12.11 -4.32 -5.88
C ARG A 25 -11.72 -5.70 -5.37
N LEU A 26 -12.16 -6.03 -4.17
CA LEU A 26 -11.79 -7.24 -3.45
C LEU A 26 -13.01 -7.76 -2.69
N GLU A 27 -13.12 -9.07 -2.59
CA GLU A 27 -14.18 -9.73 -1.82
C GLU A 27 -14.07 -9.39 -0.33
N ARG A 28 -15.22 -9.22 0.34
CA ARG A 28 -15.26 -8.83 1.75
C ARG A 28 -14.49 -9.79 2.64
N GLU A 29 -14.65 -11.09 2.43
CA GLU A 29 -13.99 -12.14 3.21
C GLU A 29 -12.46 -12.03 3.14
N LEU A 30 -11.92 -11.75 1.95
CA LEU A 30 -10.49 -11.57 1.78
C LEU A 30 -9.98 -10.31 2.53
N GLN A 31 -10.80 -9.25 2.62
CA GLN A 31 -10.44 -8.06 3.38
C GLN A 31 -10.36 -8.36 4.87
N GLU A 32 -11.33 -9.13 5.38
CA GLU A 32 -11.41 -9.55 6.78
C GLU A 32 -10.20 -10.43 7.18
N GLU A 33 -9.71 -11.28 6.28
CA GLU A 33 -8.48 -12.05 6.53
C GLU A 33 -7.24 -11.15 6.62
N TYR A 34 -7.12 -10.14 5.76
CA TYR A 34 -6.05 -9.14 5.89
C TYR A 34 -6.17 -8.29 7.16
N ASP A 35 -7.39 -7.97 7.62
CA ASP A 35 -7.61 -7.28 8.89
C ASP A 35 -7.12 -8.14 10.07
N LYS A 36 -7.45 -9.43 10.10
CA LYS A 36 -6.95 -10.38 11.12
C LYS A 36 -5.43 -10.51 11.09
N LEU A 37 -4.83 -10.60 9.89
CA LEU A 37 -3.38 -10.68 9.73
C LEU A 37 -2.68 -9.38 10.17
N SER A 38 -3.26 -8.23 9.86
CA SER A 38 -2.76 -6.93 10.30
C SER A 38 -2.72 -6.84 11.83
N ALA A 39 -3.82 -7.23 12.49
CA ALA A 39 -3.91 -7.25 13.94
C ALA A 39 -2.87 -8.17 14.60
N LYS A 40 -2.56 -9.32 13.98
CA LYS A 40 -1.59 -10.30 14.51
C LYS A 40 -0.13 -9.91 14.24
N SER A 41 0.16 -9.31 13.10
CA SER A 41 1.53 -9.06 12.63
C SER A 41 2.07 -7.67 12.98
N GLY A 42 1.19 -6.72 13.34
CA GLY A 42 1.56 -5.31 13.51
C GLY A 42 1.86 -4.58 12.21
N ARG A 43 1.67 -5.22 11.05
CA ARG A 43 1.82 -4.62 9.72
C ARG A 43 0.50 -4.05 9.22
N SER A 44 0.57 -3.04 8.36
CA SER A 44 -0.63 -2.51 7.72
C SER A 44 -1.21 -3.49 6.69
N ARG A 45 -2.52 -3.42 6.43
CA ARG A 45 -3.14 -4.18 5.33
C ARG A 45 -2.44 -3.94 3.99
N ASN A 46 -2.10 -2.70 3.66
CA ASN A 46 -1.46 -2.36 2.39
C ASN A 46 -0.08 -3.02 2.27
N GLU A 47 0.68 -3.04 3.35
CA GLU A 47 1.98 -3.72 3.38
C GLU A 47 1.81 -5.23 3.15
N LEU A 48 0.87 -5.87 3.84
CA LEU A 48 0.57 -7.30 3.67
C LEU A 48 0.10 -7.62 2.24
N MET A 49 -0.78 -6.80 1.67
CA MET A 49 -1.25 -6.96 0.28
C MET A 49 -0.09 -6.80 -0.71
N CYS A 50 0.77 -5.81 -0.55
CA CYS A 50 1.95 -5.64 -1.42
C CYS A 50 2.90 -6.85 -1.34
N MET A 51 3.12 -7.42 -0.15
CA MET A 51 3.91 -8.63 0.02
C MET A 51 3.26 -9.82 -0.68
N ALA A 52 1.96 -10.02 -0.50
CA ALA A 52 1.20 -11.10 -1.12
C ALA A 52 1.20 -10.98 -2.66
N LEU A 53 1.02 -9.77 -3.20
CA LEU A 53 1.07 -9.52 -4.65
C LEU A 53 2.46 -9.83 -5.23
N ARG A 54 3.53 -9.43 -4.54
CA ARG A 54 4.90 -9.75 -4.96
C ARG A 54 5.14 -11.26 -4.94
N TYR A 55 4.76 -11.92 -3.85
CA TYR A 55 4.87 -13.38 -3.74
C TYR A 55 4.07 -14.08 -4.85
N ALA A 56 2.84 -13.63 -5.12
CA ALA A 56 2.00 -14.19 -6.17
C ALA A 56 2.68 -14.07 -7.53
N LEU A 57 3.23 -12.89 -7.88
CA LEU A 57 3.95 -12.70 -9.14
C LEU A 57 5.21 -13.56 -9.26
N GLU A 58 5.97 -13.73 -8.17
CA GLU A 58 7.18 -14.56 -8.16
C GLU A 58 6.87 -16.06 -8.36
N ASN A 59 5.67 -16.50 -7.98
CA ASN A 59 5.24 -17.89 -8.06
C ASN A 59 4.22 -18.15 -9.19
N LEU A 60 3.78 -17.10 -9.89
CA LEU A 60 2.83 -17.21 -10.99
C LEU A 60 3.52 -17.90 -12.17
N LYS A 61 2.87 -18.93 -12.70
CA LYS A 61 3.26 -19.57 -13.95
C LYS A 61 2.19 -19.25 -14.98
N PHE A 62 2.62 -18.63 -16.08
CA PHE A 62 1.79 -18.51 -17.27
C PHE A 62 1.88 -19.83 -18.04
N VAL A 63 0.73 -20.43 -18.36
CA VAL A 63 0.63 -21.66 -19.14
C VAL A 63 -0.22 -21.33 -20.36
N GLU A 64 0.28 -21.70 -21.54
CA GLU A 64 -0.42 -21.60 -22.83
C GLU A 64 -1.30 -22.82 -23.10
#